data_AF-A0A935VLZ5-F1
#
_entry.id   AF-A0A935VLZ5-F1
#
_cell.length_a   1.000
_cell.length_b   1.000
_cell.length_c   1.000
_cell.angle_alpha   90.00
_cell.angle_beta   90.00
_cell.angle_gamma   90.00
#
_symmetry.space_group_name_H-M   'P 1'
#
loop_
_entity.id
_entity.type
_entity.pdbx_description
1 polymer ?
#
loop_
_entity_poly.entity_id
_entity_poly.type
_entity_poly.pdbx_seq_one_letter_code
_entity_poly.pdbx_strand_id
1 'polypeptide(L)'
;MTTRLVSPRRGRRAMRTVYLLTFATLMAACSAETKEKTSTSAGNAAAETSPSAAAPAGGAATPGATSPCLMEGAWTPCAIEDRLVHAGVVLDRQAEPVRHPFFTVPGTVYHIGNPEHELQVFLYPTAADRERDTAALDSATASPKGTRVIWRTPPTLVTSNNMAAVILSLNDRTVERLALALAAGLPQPEKR
;
A
#
# COMPACT_ATOMS: atom_id res chain seq x y z
N MET A 1 11.91 55.97 30.68
CA MET A 1 11.21 54.96 31.49
C MET A 1 11.52 53.57 30.94
N THR A 2 12.26 52.79 31.73
CA THR A 2 12.29 51.31 31.81
C THR A 2 12.57 50.47 30.56
N THR A 3 13.86 50.16 30.41
CA THR A 3 14.45 48.94 29.85
C THR A 3 13.83 47.67 30.47
N ARG A 4 13.53 46.64 29.67
CA ARG A 4 13.44 45.24 30.14
C ARG A 4 14.07 44.28 29.14
N LEU A 5 15.28 43.84 29.47
CA LEU A 5 15.96 42.63 29.02
C LEU A 5 15.57 41.48 29.98
N VAL A 6 15.02 40.35 29.48
CA VAL A 6 15.02 39.02 30.15
C VAL A 6 14.83 37.96 29.04
N SER A 7 15.87 37.31 28.52
CA SER A 7 16.59 36.09 28.97
C SER A 7 16.05 34.77 28.38
N PRO A 8 16.92 33.87 27.85
CA PRO A 8 16.55 32.66 27.13
C PRO A 8 16.29 31.45 28.06
N ARG A 9 15.31 30.60 27.70
CA ARG A 9 15.06 29.31 28.35
C ARG A 9 16.06 28.25 27.86
N ARG A 10 17.16 28.06 28.59
CA ARG A 10 17.96 26.82 28.60
C ARG A 10 17.23 25.76 29.43
N GLY A 11 16.68 24.75 28.78
CA GLY A 11 16.15 23.53 29.42
C GLY A 11 17.04 22.33 29.09
N ARG A 12 18.10 22.13 29.88
CA ARG A 12 18.86 20.87 29.95
C ARG A 12 17.98 19.79 30.60
N ARG A 13 17.84 18.62 29.99
CA ARG A 13 17.77 17.33 30.72
C ARG A 13 18.46 16.25 29.91
N ALA A 14 19.73 16.01 30.24
CA ALA A 14 20.44 14.79 29.97
C ALA A 14 20.59 14.04 31.31
N MET A 15 20.10 12.82 31.40
CA MET A 15 20.50 11.79 32.36
C MET A 15 19.88 10.47 31.87
N ARG A 16 20.69 9.54 31.33
CA ARG A 16 21.15 8.29 31.98
C ARG A 16 19.97 7.49 32.56
N THR A 17 19.76 6.22 32.19
CA THR A 17 20.42 5.06 32.81
C THR A 17 19.98 3.79 32.03
N VAL A 18 20.86 3.16 31.26
CA VAL A 18 21.39 1.79 31.44
C VAL A 18 20.46 0.81 32.17
N TYR A 19 19.92 -0.18 31.45
CA TYR A 19 19.65 -1.51 32.03
C TYR A 19 19.98 -2.59 31.00
N LEU A 20 21.14 -3.22 31.22
CA LEU A 20 21.51 -4.55 30.75
C LEU A 20 20.74 -5.58 31.59
N LEU A 21 20.16 -6.61 30.98
CA LEU A 21 20.26 -8.02 31.42
C LEU A 21 19.39 -8.94 30.54
N THR A 22 20.11 -9.70 29.72
CA THR A 22 19.92 -11.11 29.31
C THR A 22 18.77 -11.91 29.93
N PHE A 23 18.02 -12.64 29.10
CA PHE A 23 17.61 -14.01 29.42
C PHE A 23 17.64 -14.90 28.17
N ALA A 24 18.34 -16.02 28.30
CA ALA A 24 18.61 -17.00 27.28
C ALA A 24 17.56 -18.13 27.28
N THR A 25 17.31 -18.68 26.08
CA THR A 25 17.01 -20.08 25.74
C THR A 25 15.91 -20.84 26.48
N LEU A 26 14.93 -21.35 25.71
CA LEU A 26 14.47 -22.74 25.85
C LEU A 26 13.98 -23.30 24.50
N MET A 27 14.70 -24.31 24.03
CA MET A 27 14.23 -25.30 23.05
C MET A 27 13.11 -26.14 23.70
N ALA A 28 12.01 -26.36 22.98
CA ALA A 28 11.14 -27.51 23.22
C ALA A 28 10.56 -27.98 21.88
N ALA A 29 11.00 -29.16 21.49
CA ALA A 29 10.53 -29.95 20.37
C ALA A 29 9.19 -30.66 20.71
N CYS A 30 8.70 -31.43 19.71
CA CYS A 30 7.60 -32.38 19.68
C CYS A 30 6.33 -31.84 18.97
N SER A 31 6.04 -32.29 17.75
CA SER A 31 5.45 -33.60 17.39
C SER A 31 4.02 -33.72 17.94
N ALA A 32 2.99 -33.65 17.12
CA ALA A 32 2.48 -34.69 16.21
C ALA A 32 1.20 -35.31 16.80
N GLU A 33 0.20 -35.37 15.94
CA GLU A 33 -0.84 -36.41 15.87
C GLU A 33 -2.03 -36.48 16.85
N THR A 34 -3.21 -36.38 16.22
CA THR A 34 -4.27 -37.40 16.21
C THR A 34 -5.24 -37.46 17.40
N LYS A 35 -6.48 -37.01 17.10
CA LYS A 35 -7.78 -37.73 17.22
C LYS A 35 -8.07 -38.34 18.62
N GLU A 36 -9.14 -37.97 19.31
CA GLU A 36 -10.48 -38.50 19.02
C GLU A 36 -11.54 -37.91 19.98
N LYS A 37 -12.76 -37.82 19.44
CA LYS A 37 -14.08 -38.07 20.06
C LYS A 37 -14.46 -37.28 21.32
N THR A 38 -15.60 -36.59 21.21
CA THR A 38 -16.89 -37.03 21.77
C THR A 38 -17.77 -35.80 21.96
N SER A 39 -18.95 -35.78 21.32
CA SER A 39 -20.22 -35.66 22.05
C SER A 39 -21.39 -35.64 21.09
N THR A 40 -22.08 -36.77 21.10
CA THR A 40 -23.52 -36.91 20.97
C THR A 40 -24.30 -35.68 21.44
N SER A 41 -25.18 -35.18 20.59
CA SER A 41 -26.48 -34.65 21.02
C SER A 41 -27.49 -34.87 19.89
N ALA A 42 -28.40 -35.81 20.11
CA ALA A 42 -29.65 -35.92 19.38
C ALA A 42 -30.65 -34.96 20.05
N GLY A 43 -31.27 -34.09 19.25
CA GLY A 43 -32.33 -33.19 19.70
C GLY A 43 -33.13 -32.70 18.51
N ASN A 44 -34.29 -33.31 18.29
CA ASN A 44 -35.30 -32.93 17.30
C ASN A 44 -35.67 -31.44 17.41
N ALA A 45 -35.80 -30.77 16.27
CA ALA A 45 -36.80 -29.72 16.07
C ALA A 45 -37.10 -29.56 14.57
N ALA A 46 -38.38 -29.50 14.27
CA ALA A 46 -38.96 -29.39 12.94
C ALA A 46 -38.52 -28.12 12.19
N ALA A 47 -38.37 -28.22 10.87
CA ALA A 47 -38.32 -27.08 9.97
C ALA A 47 -39.04 -27.44 8.66
N GLU A 48 -40.28 -26.98 8.55
CA GLU A 48 -40.87 -26.64 7.26
C GLU A 48 -40.29 -25.31 6.76
N THR A 49 -40.31 -25.17 5.43
CA THR A 49 -40.25 -23.95 4.59
C THR A 49 -38.92 -23.53 3.95
N SER A 50 -38.99 -23.44 2.61
CA SER A 50 -38.23 -22.65 1.63
C SER A 50 -37.02 -23.27 0.91
N PRO A 51 -37.13 -23.55 -0.40
CA PRO A 51 -35.95 -23.67 -1.26
C PRO A 51 -35.35 -22.29 -1.53
N SER A 52 -34.13 -22.11 -1.04
CA SER A 52 -33.21 -21.03 -1.33
C SER A 52 -32.89 -20.98 -2.83
N ALA A 53 -33.20 -19.86 -3.47
CA ALA A 53 -32.70 -19.53 -4.80
C ALA A 53 -31.20 -19.29 -4.69
N ALA A 54 -30.41 -20.25 -5.19
CA ALA A 54 -28.97 -20.14 -5.31
C ALA A 54 -28.62 -18.98 -6.26
N ALA A 55 -27.99 -17.94 -5.71
CA ALA A 55 -27.22 -16.99 -6.51
C ALA A 55 -25.97 -17.72 -7.03
N PRO A 56 -25.59 -17.57 -8.32
CA PRO A 56 -24.36 -18.16 -8.81
C PRO A 56 -23.16 -17.53 -8.10
N ALA A 57 -22.33 -18.42 -7.56
CA ALA A 57 -21.04 -18.13 -6.96
C ALA A 57 -20.12 -17.39 -7.94
N GLY A 58 -19.27 -16.54 -7.37
CA GLY A 58 -18.30 -15.71 -8.08
C GLY A 58 -17.52 -16.51 -9.12
N GLY A 59 -17.52 -15.99 -10.35
CA GLY A 59 -16.72 -16.52 -11.44
C GLY A 59 -15.25 -16.52 -11.06
N ALA A 60 -14.66 -17.71 -11.02
CA ALA A 60 -13.22 -17.86 -11.01
C ALA A 60 -12.64 -17.12 -12.23
N ALA A 61 -11.67 -16.24 -11.99
CA ALA A 61 -10.93 -15.57 -13.05
C ALA A 61 -10.33 -16.63 -13.99
N THR A 62 -10.74 -16.58 -15.26
CA THR A 62 -10.21 -17.45 -16.30
C THR A 62 -8.78 -17.00 -16.63
N PRO A 63 -7.77 -17.89 -16.53
CA PRO A 63 -6.44 -17.58 -17.03
C PRO A 63 -6.53 -17.36 -18.54
N GLY A 64 -6.14 -16.18 -19.02
CA GLY A 64 -6.18 -15.82 -20.45
C GLY A 64 -7.27 -14.81 -20.86
N ALA A 65 -8.00 -14.21 -19.92
CA ALA A 65 -8.80 -13.03 -20.24
C ALA A 65 -7.85 -11.86 -20.58
N THR A 66 -7.75 -11.54 -21.88
CA THR A 66 -6.99 -10.37 -22.34
C THR A 66 -7.57 -9.12 -21.70
N SER A 67 -6.77 -8.41 -20.90
CA SER A 67 -7.19 -7.15 -20.29
C SER A 67 -7.65 -6.18 -21.39
N PRO A 68 -8.81 -5.51 -21.23
CA PRO A 68 -9.28 -4.52 -22.20
C PRO A 68 -8.38 -3.28 -22.25
N CYS A 69 -7.50 -3.12 -21.25
CA CYS A 69 -6.49 -2.08 -21.23
C CYS A 69 -5.28 -2.52 -22.06
N LEU A 70 -5.14 -1.99 -23.27
CA LEU A 70 -3.96 -2.25 -24.11
C LEU A 70 -2.70 -1.66 -23.46
N MET A 71 -1.67 -2.49 -23.31
CA MET A 71 -0.42 -2.16 -22.60
C MET A 71 0.73 -1.93 -23.58
N GLU A 72 0.81 -0.73 -24.16
CA GLU A 72 1.85 -0.38 -25.14
C GLU A 72 3.12 0.15 -24.46
N GLY A 73 3.84 -0.71 -23.73
CA GLY A 73 5.19 -0.40 -23.24
C GLY A 73 5.32 0.78 -22.26
N ALA A 74 4.22 1.39 -21.82
CA ALA A 74 4.14 2.43 -20.80
C ALA A 74 2.91 2.21 -19.90
N TRP A 75 2.96 2.73 -18.68
CA TRP A 75 1.81 2.77 -17.79
C TRP A 75 0.77 3.76 -18.28
N THR A 76 -0.48 3.33 -18.25
CA THR A 76 -1.67 4.14 -18.49
C THR A 76 -2.60 4.06 -17.28
N PRO A 77 -3.57 4.99 -17.11
CA PRO A 77 -4.52 4.91 -16.00
C PRO A 77 -5.28 3.58 -15.97
N CYS A 78 -5.78 3.14 -17.14
CA CYS A 78 -6.47 1.86 -17.31
C CYS A 78 -5.59 0.70 -16.82
N ALA A 79 -4.30 0.69 -17.19
CA ALA A 79 -3.34 -0.35 -16.82
C ALA A 79 -3.10 -0.47 -15.33
N ILE A 80 -3.00 0.68 -14.66
CA ILE A 80 -2.77 0.73 -13.22
C ILE A 80 -4.00 0.20 -12.50
N GLU A 81 -5.18 0.68 -12.88
CA GLU A 81 -6.45 0.29 -12.27
C GLU A 81 -6.69 -1.22 -12.45
N ASP A 82 -6.57 -1.73 -13.68
CA ASP A 82 -6.74 -3.15 -13.98
C ASP A 82 -5.76 -4.03 -13.18
N ARG A 83 -4.49 -3.63 -13.10
CA ARG A 83 -3.49 -4.41 -12.38
C ARG A 83 -3.71 -4.42 -10.87
N LEU A 84 -4.06 -3.27 -10.30
CA LEU A 84 -4.35 -3.17 -8.88
C LEU A 84 -5.60 -3.99 -8.51
N VAL A 85 -6.63 -3.96 -9.35
CA VAL A 85 -7.82 -4.82 -9.18
C VAL A 85 -7.43 -6.30 -9.24
N HIS A 86 -6.61 -6.72 -10.20
CA HIS A 86 -6.09 -8.09 -10.28
C HIS A 86 -5.22 -8.48 -9.07
N ALA A 87 -4.57 -7.51 -8.42
CA ALA A 87 -3.85 -7.70 -7.16
C ALA A 87 -4.78 -7.74 -5.92
N GLY A 88 -6.10 -7.72 -6.12
CA GLY A 88 -7.11 -7.75 -5.05
C GLY A 88 -7.22 -6.41 -4.31
N VAL A 89 -6.89 -5.30 -4.95
CA VAL A 89 -6.97 -3.94 -4.39
C VAL A 89 -8.31 -3.31 -4.79
N VAL A 90 -9.03 -2.76 -3.81
CA VAL A 90 -10.22 -1.95 -4.05
C VAL A 90 -9.81 -0.50 -4.19
N LEU A 91 -10.12 0.12 -5.34
CA LEU A 91 -9.77 1.49 -5.66
C LEU A 91 -11.01 2.38 -5.68
N ASP A 92 -10.89 3.56 -5.08
CA ASP A 92 -11.82 4.67 -5.26
C ASP A 92 -11.07 5.89 -5.78
N ARG A 93 -11.27 6.22 -7.06
CA ARG A 93 -10.56 7.31 -7.73
C ARG A 93 -11.16 8.66 -7.34
N GLN A 94 -10.31 9.57 -6.92
CA GLN A 94 -10.73 10.92 -6.54
C GLN A 94 -10.74 11.85 -7.76
N ALA A 95 -11.68 12.80 -7.77
CA ALA A 95 -11.86 13.73 -8.88
C ALA A 95 -10.76 14.83 -8.91
N GLU A 96 -10.33 15.28 -7.74
CA GLU A 96 -9.33 16.35 -7.62
C GLU A 96 -7.91 15.76 -7.75
N PRO A 97 -7.08 16.29 -8.66
CA PRO A 97 -5.68 15.88 -8.77
C PRO A 97 -4.84 16.46 -7.62
N VAL A 98 -3.72 15.81 -7.32
CA VAL A 98 -2.71 16.31 -6.37
C VAL A 98 -1.53 16.95 -7.12
N ARG A 99 -0.91 17.96 -6.53
CA ARG A 99 0.33 18.57 -7.06
C ARG A 99 1.37 18.69 -5.95
N HIS A 100 2.60 18.30 -6.25
CA HIS A 100 3.76 18.53 -5.39
C HIS A 100 4.82 19.33 -6.15
N PRO A 101 5.60 20.17 -5.48
CA PRO A 101 6.57 21.05 -6.14
C PRO A 101 7.73 20.31 -6.82
N PHE A 102 7.91 19.02 -6.57
CA PHE A 102 8.97 18.17 -7.12
C PHE A 102 8.47 17.14 -8.15
N PHE A 103 7.17 17.14 -8.46
CA PHE A 103 6.63 16.42 -9.62
C PHE A 103 6.10 17.44 -10.63
N THR A 104 6.56 17.35 -11.88
CA THR A 104 6.17 18.26 -12.96
C THR A 104 4.78 17.99 -13.51
N VAL A 105 4.27 16.76 -13.31
CA VAL A 105 2.93 16.32 -13.74
C VAL A 105 1.94 16.32 -12.56
N PRO A 106 0.64 16.57 -12.79
CA PRO A 106 -0.37 16.36 -11.76
C PRO A 106 -0.51 14.86 -11.44
N GLY A 107 -0.78 14.55 -10.18
CA GLY A 107 -1.03 13.20 -9.71
C GLY A 107 -2.52 12.86 -9.71
N THR A 108 -2.85 11.62 -10.07
CA THR A 108 -4.18 11.03 -9.83
C THR A 108 -4.21 10.40 -8.45
N VAL A 109 -5.26 10.66 -7.68
CA VAL A 109 -5.40 10.16 -6.31
C VAL A 109 -6.41 9.01 -6.27
N TYR A 110 -6.05 7.94 -5.56
CA TYR A 110 -6.91 6.79 -5.28
C TYR A 110 -6.95 6.54 -3.77
N HIS A 111 -8.14 6.37 -3.22
CA HIS A 111 -8.30 5.75 -1.90
C HIS A 111 -8.29 4.22 -2.04
N ILE A 112 -7.65 3.54 -1.10
CA ILE A 112 -7.41 2.09 -1.15
C ILE A 112 -8.23 1.40 -0.07
N GLY A 113 -9.43 0.95 -0.43
CA GLY A 113 -10.42 0.35 0.49
C GLY A 113 -11.05 1.33 1.48
N ASN A 114 -10.30 2.29 2.03
CA ASN A 114 -10.78 3.37 2.89
C ASN A 114 -9.94 4.66 2.70
N PRO A 115 -10.42 5.83 3.16
CA PRO A 115 -9.74 7.11 2.96
C PRO A 115 -8.42 7.31 3.73
N GLU A 116 -8.04 6.42 4.65
CA GLU A 116 -6.76 6.51 5.37
C GLU A 116 -5.59 5.90 4.59
N HIS A 117 -5.89 5.19 3.51
CA HIS A 117 -4.92 4.61 2.60
C HIS A 117 -5.03 5.29 1.26
N GLU A 118 -3.99 6.02 0.88
CA GLU A 118 -4.01 6.82 -0.33
C GLU A 118 -2.86 6.41 -1.24
N LEU A 119 -3.14 6.33 -2.54
CA LEU A 119 -2.17 6.14 -3.60
C LEU A 119 -2.23 7.34 -4.53
N GLN A 120 -1.11 8.03 -4.67
CA GLN A 120 -0.95 9.13 -5.62
C GLN A 120 -0.09 8.66 -6.79
N VAL A 121 -0.62 8.70 -8.01
CA VAL A 121 0.04 8.23 -9.23
C VAL A 121 0.38 9.39 -10.14
N PHE A 122 1.64 9.50 -10.51
CA PHE A 122 2.19 10.48 -11.44
C PHE A 122 2.64 9.75 -12.72
N LEU A 123 1.92 9.98 -13.81
CA LEU A 123 2.22 9.40 -15.12
C LEU A 123 2.92 10.42 -16.01
N TYR A 124 4.12 10.06 -16.44
CA TYR A 124 4.96 10.86 -17.31
C TYR A 124 4.80 10.44 -18.77
N PRO A 125 5.10 11.33 -19.73
CA PRO A 125 5.17 10.96 -21.14
C PRO A 125 6.21 9.86 -21.41
N THR A 126 7.35 9.91 -20.71
CA THR A 126 8.44 8.93 -20.86
C THR A 126 9.08 8.55 -19.52
N ALA A 127 9.80 7.42 -19.51
CA ALA A 127 10.61 7.03 -18.35
C ALA A 127 11.71 8.05 -18.03
N ALA A 128 12.28 8.71 -19.05
CA ALA A 128 13.33 9.71 -18.85
C ALA A 128 12.79 10.96 -18.16
N ASP A 129 11.57 11.40 -18.48
CA ASP A 129 10.94 12.53 -17.79
C ASP A 129 10.64 12.20 -16.32
N ARG A 130 10.14 10.98 -16.05
CA ARG A 130 9.96 10.49 -14.68
C ARG A 130 11.28 10.47 -13.92
N GLU A 131 12.34 9.95 -14.51
CA GLU A 131 13.65 9.83 -13.87
C GLU A 131 14.22 11.20 -13.49
N ARG A 132 14.07 12.23 -14.33
CA ARG A 132 14.51 13.59 -14.00
C ARG A 132 13.87 14.13 -12.71
N ASP A 133 12.60 13.84 -12.49
CA ASP A 133 11.88 14.28 -11.29
C ASP A 133 12.19 13.41 -10.07
N THR A 134 12.35 12.09 -10.27
CA THR A 134 12.47 11.15 -9.14
C THR A 134 13.90 10.87 -8.68
N ALA A 135 14.92 11.13 -9.50
CA ALA A 135 16.32 10.74 -9.20
C ALA A 135 16.87 11.34 -7.90
N ALA A 136 16.38 12.52 -7.50
CA ALA A 136 16.81 13.21 -6.28
C ALA A 136 15.94 12.86 -5.05
N LEU A 137 14.84 12.11 -5.24
CA LEU A 137 13.89 11.80 -4.18
C LEU A 137 14.38 10.61 -3.34
N ASP A 138 14.12 10.68 -2.04
CA ASP A 138 14.30 9.55 -1.14
C ASP A 138 13.05 8.66 -1.16
N SER A 139 13.23 7.34 -1.22
CA SER A 139 12.12 6.40 -1.37
C SER A 139 11.22 6.31 -0.13
N ALA A 140 11.75 6.61 1.06
CA ALA A 140 11.03 6.54 2.34
C ALA A 140 10.41 7.88 2.74
N THR A 141 10.87 9.01 2.18
CA THR A 141 10.25 10.32 2.43
C THR A 141 9.46 10.86 1.24
N ALA A 142 9.55 10.21 0.08
CA ALA A 142 8.96 10.63 -1.19
C ALA A 142 9.22 12.11 -1.50
N SER A 143 10.40 12.61 -1.13
CA SER A 143 10.76 14.03 -1.24
C SER A 143 12.25 14.19 -1.52
N PRO A 144 12.70 15.35 -2.03
CA PRO A 144 14.12 15.60 -2.20
C PRO A 144 14.85 15.51 -0.86
N LYS A 145 16.10 15.01 -0.88
CA LYS A 145 16.94 14.91 0.31
C LYS A 145 17.06 16.27 1.00
N GLY A 146 16.86 16.30 2.32
CA GLY A 146 16.92 17.54 3.12
C GLY A 146 15.69 18.44 3.04
N THR A 147 14.72 18.13 2.17
CA THR A 147 13.42 18.81 2.16
C THR A 147 12.46 18.12 3.12
N ARG A 148 11.76 18.90 3.95
CA ARG A 148 10.73 18.38 4.84
C ARG A 148 9.35 18.60 4.22
N VAL A 149 8.77 17.54 3.70
CA VAL A 149 7.36 17.50 3.30
C VAL A 149 6.55 16.88 4.45
N ILE A 150 5.44 17.51 4.81
CA ILE A 150 4.54 16.98 5.84
C ILE A 150 3.49 16.12 5.14
N TRP A 151 3.65 14.81 5.25
CA TRP A 151 2.67 13.83 4.80
C TRP A 151 1.69 13.51 5.93
N ARG A 152 0.45 13.17 5.58
CA ARG A 152 -0.57 12.74 6.56
C ARG A 152 -0.17 11.42 7.23
N THR A 153 0.42 10.51 6.46
CA THR A 153 0.97 9.22 6.90
C THR A 153 2.35 9.01 6.26
N PRO A 154 3.19 8.10 6.80
CA PRO A 154 4.49 7.81 6.21
C PRO A 154 4.37 7.44 4.72
N PRO A 155 5.13 8.11 3.84
CA PRO A 155 5.07 7.83 2.43
C PRO A 155 5.99 6.66 2.03
N THR A 156 5.70 6.04 0.89
CA THR A 156 6.62 5.16 0.18
C THR A 156 6.56 5.49 -1.31
N LEU A 157 7.69 5.88 -1.88
CA LEU A 157 7.82 6.15 -3.30
C LEU A 157 8.15 4.84 -4.04
N VAL A 158 7.34 4.53 -5.03
CA VAL A 158 7.54 3.42 -5.97
C VAL A 158 7.68 4.01 -7.36
N THR A 159 8.61 3.50 -8.16
CA THR A 159 8.80 3.96 -9.53
C THR A 159 8.88 2.77 -10.47
N SER A 160 8.36 2.92 -11.70
CA SER A 160 8.35 1.88 -12.71
C SER A 160 8.12 2.50 -14.08
N ASN A 161 9.06 2.36 -15.01
CA ASN A 161 8.97 2.93 -16.36
C ASN A 161 8.64 4.43 -16.35
N ASN A 162 7.51 4.87 -16.91
CA ASN A 162 7.04 6.26 -16.94
C ASN A 162 6.18 6.66 -15.72
N MET A 163 6.07 5.80 -14.70
CA MET A 163 5.25 6.04 -13.52
C MET A 163 6.10 6.30 -12.27
N ALA A 164 5.66 7.26 -11.47
CA ALA A 164 6.01 7.38 -10.05
C ALA A 164 4.72 7.29 -9.23
N ALA A 165 4.78 6.63 -8.08
CA ALA A 165 3.66 6.44 -7.19
C ALA A 165 4.07 6.72 -5.74
N VAL A 166 3.28 7.51 -5.02
CA VAL A 166 3.45 7.75 -3.59
C VAL A 166 2.34 7.03 -2.85
N ILE A 167 2.71 6.03 -2.05
CA ILE A 167 1.80 5.27 -1.19
C ILE A 167 1.81 5.92 0.19
N LEU A 168 0.64 6.28 0.70
CA LEU A 168 0.43 6.88 2.00
C LEU A 168 -0.41 5.92 2.84
N SER A 169 0.22 5.15 3.73
CA SER A 169 -0.47 4.19 4.59
C SER A 169 0.37 3.86 5.83
N LEU A 170 -0.31 3.56 6.94
CA LEU A 170 0.30 2.99 8.14
C LEU A 170 0.26 1.46 8.17
N ASN A 171 -0.32 0.83 7.14
CA ASN A 171 -0.43 -0.62 7.06
C ASN A 171 0.63 -1.19 6.11
N ASP A 172 1.66 -1.80 6.68
CA ASP A 172 2.79 -2.36 5.92
C ASP A 172 2.36 -3.41 4.89
N ARG A 173 1.30 -4.18 5.16
CA ARG A 173 0.77 -5.16 4.20
C ARG A 173 0.14 -4.49 2.99
N THR A 174 -0.54 -3.37 3.20
CA THR A 174 -1.09 -2.55 2.12
C THR A 174 0.04 -1.93 1.31
N VAL A 175 1.06 -1.36 1.98
CA VAL A 175 2.24 -0.78 1.31
C VAL A 175 2.96 -1.83 0.47
N GLU A 176 3.28 -2.98 1.05
CA GLU A 176 3.98 -4.08 0.37
C GLU A 176 3.20 -4.58 -0.85
N ARG A 177 1.89 -4.81 -0.71
CA ARG A 177 1.03 -5.26 -1.83
C ARG A 177 1.01 -4.25 -2.97
N LEU A 178 0.79 -2.97 -2.67
CA LEU A 178 0.76 -1.92 -3.69
C LEU A 178 2.13 -1.75 -4.35
N ALA A 179 3.20 -1.76 -3.56
CA ALA A 179 4.57 -1.63 -4.07
C ALA A 179 4.93 -2.81 -4.99
N LEU A 180 4.62 -4.05 -4.60
CA LEU A 180 4.86 -5.23 -5.44
C LEU A 180 4.05 -5.19 -6.74
N ALA A 181 2.76 -4.84 -6.64
CA ALA A 181 1.92 -4.70 -7.81
C ALA A 181 2.52 -3.67 -8.78
N LEU A 182 2.88 -2.48 -8.30
CA LEU A 182 3.33 -1.38 -9.17
C LEU A 182 4.80 -1.51 -9.64
N ALA A 183 5.67 -2.12 -8.83
CA ALA A 183 7.11 -2.22 -9.12
C ALA A 183 7.45 -3.34 -10.11
N ALA A 184 6.64 -4.40 -10.20
CA ALA A 184 6.95 -5.57 -11.04
C ALA A 184 6.86 -5.33 -12.57
N GLY A 185 6.94 -4.07 -13.02
CA GLY A 185 6.90 -3.69 -14.44
C GLY A 185 5.56 -3.94 -15.10
N LEU A 186 5.39 -3.56 -16.37
CA LEU A 186 4.17 -3.87 -17.12
C LEU A 186 4.03 -5.39 -17.33
N PRO A 187 2.81 -5.96 -17.26
CA PRO A 187 2.61 -7.36 -17.61
C PRO A 187 3.03 -7.56 -19.07
N GLN A 188 3.74 -8.65 -19.36
CA GLN A 188 4.13 -8.99 -20.73
C GLN A 188 2.87 -9.43 -21.51
N PRO A 189 2.71 -9.01 -22.78
CA PRO A 189 1.62 -9.53 -23.60
C PRO A 189 1.74 -11.05 -23.67
N GLU A 190 0.66 -11.76 -23.35
CA GLU A 190 0.62 -13.22 -23.48
C GLU A 190 0.94 -13.59 -24.93
N LYS A 191 2.01 -14.35 -25.15
CA LYS A 191 2.32 -14.90 -26.47
C LYS A 191 1.20 -15.88 -26.83
N ARG A 192 0.35 -15.47 -27.77
CA ARG A 192 -0.66 -16.32 -28.39
C ARG A 192 -0.03 -17.28 -29.39
#